data_AF-A0A383UUJ3-F1
#
_entry.id   AF-A0A383UUJ3-F1
#
_cell.length_a   1.000
_cell.length_b   1.000
_cell.length_c   1.000
_cell.angle_alpha   90.00
_cell.angle_beta   90.00
_cell.angle_gamma   90.00
#
_symmetry.space_group_name_H-M   'P 1'
#
loop_
_entity.id
_entity.type
_entity.pdbx_description
1 polymer ?
#
loop_
_entity_poly.entity_id
_entity_poly.type
_entity_poly.pdbx_seq_one_letter_code
_entity_poly.pdbx_strand_id
1 'polypeptide(L)'
;MGVLDLLPHAVSAVYFMYHESVNDFGFGKLGAMREIAMAKELGYRWWYAGFYIHTCKKMRYKGDYSPQYILDPESYLWYLFAKDIKHQLDTSKCLGFSKEKSEISELSSNAMSPSSPGGSTEQEGSTADNRTSDSDEDLDLDVPVFALGMPGILTRDELLSQVDLDEVIIEVDNLRTKASCLIGWQRSNINSNLSVKGFIAGLVATVGPDMLSKIVIKLR
;
A
#
# COMPACT_ATOMS: atom_id res chain seq x y z
N MET A 1 2.06 17.95 -13.20
CA MET A 1 0.62 17.61 -13.23
C MET A 1 0.26 17.08 -11.85
N GLY A 2 -0.60 17.77 -11.12
CA GLY A 2 -1.18 17.28 -9.86
C GLY A 2 -2.62 16.87 -10.12
N VAL A 3 -3.06 15.74 -9.54
CA VAL A 3 -4.45 15.30 -9.56
C VAL A 3 -4.96 15.36 -8.12
N LEU A 4 -6.04 16.12 -7.92
CA LEU A 4 -6.57 16.46 -6.61
C LEU A 4 -8.02 16.02 -6.49
N ASP A 5 -8.37 15.41 -5.36
CA ASP A 5 -9.76 15.16 -4.99
C ASP A 5 -10.22 16.22 -4.00
N LEU A 6 -11.34 16.87 -4.28
CA LEU A 6 -11.93 17.90 -3.43
C LEU A 6 -13.06 17.26 -2.60
N LEU A 7 -12.85 17.18 -1.29
CA LEU A 7 -13.81 16.65 -0.32
C LEU A 7 -14.42 17.80 0.49
N PRO A 8 -15.58 17.63 1.15
CA PRO A 8 -16.26 18.73 1.86
C PRO A 8 -15.40 19.52 2.85
N HIS A 9 -14.37 18.91 3.44
CA HIS A 9 -13.48 19.55 4.42
C HIS A 9 -11.99 19.38 4.14
N ALA A 10 -11.63 18.73 3.02
CA ALA A 10 -10.25 18.37 2.74
C ALA A 10 -9.91 18.40 1.25
N VAL A 11 -8.66 18.73 0.94
CA VAL A 11 -8.06 18.51 -0.39
C VAL A 11 -7.14 17.30 -0.32
N SER A 12 -7.43 16.26 -1.09
CA SER A 12 -6.58 15.07 -1.23
C SER A 12 -5.58 15.28 -2.37
N ALA A 13 -4.29 15.17 -2.07
CA ALA A 13 -3.19 15.41 -3.00
C ALA A 13 -2.26 14.18 -3.09
N VAL A 14 -2.82 13.04 -3.50
CA VAL A 14 -2.10 11.76 -3.55
C VAL A 14 -1.19 11.65 -4.78
N TYR A 15 -1.59 12.25 -5.91
CA TYR A 15 -0.92 12.06 -7.19
C TYR A 15 -0.27 13.35 -7.70
N PHE A 16 1.05 13.31 -7.85
CA PHE A 16 1.82 14.38 -8.47
C PHE A 16 2.88 13.81 -9.41
N MET A 17 2.87 14.24 -10.66
CA MET A 17 3.72 13.72 -11.73
C MET A 17 4.43 14.86 -12.45
N TYR A 18 5.71 14.65 -12.76
CA TYR A 18 6.53 15.55 -13.57
C TYR A 18 7.62 14.75 -14.30
N HIS A 19 8.19 15.33 -15.35
CA HIS A 19 9.23 14.70 -16.16
C HIS A 19 10.58 14.66 -15.41
N GLU A 20 11.36 13.59 -15.54
CA GLU A 20 12.59 13.38 -14.76
C GLU A 20 13.65 14.49 -14.97
N SER A 21 13.66 15.13 -16.13
CA SER A 21 14.59 16.22 -16.47
C SER A 21 14.52 17.42 -15.53
N VAL A 22 13.47 17.54 -14.72
CA VAL A 22 13.27 18.65 -13.79
C VAL A 22 13.28 18.23 -12.31
N ASN A 23 13.77 17.03 -12.01
CA ASN A 23 13.79 16.49 -10.65
C ASN A 23 14.58 17.38 -9.66
N ASP A 24 15.65 18.02 -10.12
CA ASP A 24 16.53 18.86 -9.29
C ASP A 24 15.84 20.13 -8.76
N PHE A 25 14.74 20.56 -9.40
CA PHE A 25 13.97 21.73 -8.98
C PHE A 25 12.99 21.44 -7.84
N GLY A 26 12.81 20.16 -7.46
CA GLY A 26 11.98 19.78 -6.31
C GLY A 26 10.50 20.11 -6.49
N PHE A 27 9.96 19.99 -7.70
CA PHE A 27 8.58 20.37 -8.03
C PHE A 27 7.51 19.71 -7.17
N GLY A 28 7.75 18.52 -6.61
CA GLY A 28 6.83 17.89 -5.65
C GLY A 28 6.60 18.74 -4.39
N LYS A 29 7.66 19.38 -3.85
CA LYS A 29 7.53 20.28 -2.68
C LYS A 29 6.82 21.58 -3.07
N LEU A 30 7.16 22.14 -4.23
CA LEU A 30 6.52 23.36 -4.73
C LEU A 30 5.03 23.15 -5.00
N GLY A 31 4.68 22.01 -5.60
CA GLY A 31 3.30 21.58 -5.84
C GLY A 31 2.52 21.50 -4.54
N ALA A 32 3.02 20.73 -3.56
CA ALA A 32 2.40 20.63 -2.23
C ALA A 32 2.21 22.01 -1.56
N MET A 33 3.19 22.92 -1.61
CA MET A 33 3.02 24.27 -1.06
C MET A 33 1.91 25.06 -1.76
N ARG A 34 1.75 24.89 -3.08
CA ARG A 34 0.67 25.53 -3.85
C ARG A 34 -0.69 24.93 -3.56
N GLU A 35 -0.76 23.62 -3.42
CA GLU A 35 -1.98 22.91 -3.04
C GLU A 35 -2.44 23.30 -1.63
N ILE A 36 -1.51 23.41 -0.67
CA ILE A 36 -1.80 23.89 0.69
C ILE A 36 -2.31 25.33 0.67
N ALA A 37 -1.67 26.22 -0.11
CA ALA A 37 -2.09 27.60 -0.24
C ALA A 37 -3.50 27.69 -0.85
N MET A 38 -3.76 26.94 -1.91
CA MET A 38 -5.08 26.85 -2.55
C MET A 38 -6.14 26.29 -1.60
N ALA A 39 -5.82 25.22 -0.85
CA ALA A 39 -6.74 24.66 0.13
C ALA A 39 -7.15 25.71 1.18
N LYS A 40 -6.19 26.52 1.65
CA LYS A 40 -6.44 27.62 2.58
C LYS A 40 -7.29 28.73 1.95
N GLU A 41 -7.00 29.14 0.72
CA GLU A 41 -7.75 30.17 -0.01
C GLU A 41 -9.21 29.77 -0.25
N LEU A 42 -9.46 28.50 -0.53
CA LEU A 42 -10.79 27.95 -0.75
C LEU A 42 -11.52 27.55 0.56
N GLY A 43 -10.90 27.77 1.72
CA GLY A 43 -11.52 27.52 3.03
C GLY A 43 -11.57 26.05 3.46
N TYR A 44 -10.77 25.17 2.84
CA TYR A 44 -10.64 23.79 3.32
C TYR A 44 -9.90 23.74 4.65
N ARG A 45 -10.39 22.88 5.55
CA ARG A 45 -9.78 22.70 6.86
C ARG A 45 -8.51 21.84 6.80
N TRP A 46 -8.47 20.90 5.87
CA TRP A 46 -7.42 19.90 5.79
C TRP A 46 -6.81 19.79 4.40
N TRP A 47 -5.52 19.50 4.36
CA TRP A 47 -4.81 19.06 3.16
C TRP A 47 -4.22 17.69 3.45
N TYR A 48 -4.55 16.71 2.63
CA TYR A 48 -4.20 15.31 2.83
C TYR A 48 -3.17 14.88 1.78
N ALA A 49 -1.92 14.71 2.23
CA ALA A 49 -0.79 14.32 1.39
C ALA A 49 -0.75 12.82 1.06
N GLY A 50 -1.71 12.02 1.52
CA GLY A 50 -1.63 10.55 1.52
C GLY A 50 -0.79 10.00 2.70
N PHE A 51 -0.45 8.72 2.61
CA PHE A 51 0.32 8.02 3.65
C PHE A 51 1.68 8.68 3.93
N TYR A 52 2.19 8.44 5.13
CA TYR A 52 3.53 8.81 5.57
C TYR A 52 4.27 7.58 6.09
N ILE A 53 5.36 7.21 5.42
CA ILE A 53 6.24 6.11 5.83
C ILE A 53 7.56 6.73 6.26
N HIS A 54 7.85 6.73 7.56
CA HIS A 54 8.97 7.45 8.14
C HIS A 54 10.34 6.98 7.61
N THR A 55 10.50 5.67 7.40
CA THR A 55 11.72 5.05 6.88
C THR A 55 11.96 5.35 5.38
N CYS A 56 10.93 5.80 4.65
CA CYS A 56 11.04 6.08 3.22
C CYS A 56 11.60 7.50 2.99
N LYS A 57 12.84 7.59 2.49
CA LYS A 57 13.50 8.88 2.17
C LYS A 57 12.66 9.77 1.24
N LYS A 58 11.97 9.17 0.25
CA LYS A 58 11.11 9.91 -0.70
C LYS A 58 9.88 10.53 -0.03
N MET A 59 9.45 10.04 1.12
CA MET A 59 8.26 10.50 1.83
C MET A 59 8.56 11.43 3.00
N ARG A 60 9.82 11.50 3.46
CA ARG A 60 10.21 12.34 4.59
C ARG A 60 9.80 13.80 4.45
N TYR A 61 9.82 14.35 3.24
CA TYR A 61 9.46 15.75 3.01
C TYR A 61 8.04 16.10 3.48
N LYS A 62 7.12 15.13 3.48
CA LYS A 62 5.75 15.36 3.95
C LYS A 62 5.72 15.73 5.44
N GLY A 63 6.74 15.33 6.20
CA GLY A 63 6.89 15.64 7.62
C GLY A 63 7.53 17.01 7.92
N ASP A 64 7.86 17.78 6.89
CA ASP A 64 8.44 19.12 7.02
C ASP A 64 7.37 20.22 7.05
N TYR A 65 6.12 19.89 6.71
CA TYR A 65 4.99 20.81 6.77
C TYR A 65 4.47 20.95 8.21
N SER A 66 3.98 22.13 8.56
CA SER A 66 3.47 22.40 9.92
C SER A 66 2.37 23.46 9.89
N PRO A 67 1.34 23.33 10.75
CA PRO A 67 1.05 22.18 11.62
C PRO A 67 0.52 20.98 10.83
N GLN A 68 0.83 19.75 11.27
CA GLN A 68 0.33 18.53 10.65
C GLN A 68 -0.05 17.48 11.70
N TYR A 69 -0.94 16.58 11.31
CA TYR A 69 -1.40 15.47 12.14
C TYR A 69 -1.09 14.15 11.43
N ILE A 70 -0.77 13.12 12.21
CA ILE A 70 -0.57 11.75 11.73
C ILE A 70 -1.65 10.85 12.32
N LEU A 71 -2.19 9.96 11.49
CA LEU A 71 -3.14 8.94 11.92
C LEU A 71 -2.35 7.72 12.39
N ASP A 72 -2.66 7.25 13.61
CA ASP A 72 -2.21 5.95 14.07
C ASP A 72 -3.11 4.86 13.47
N PRO A 73 -2.56 3.88 12.72
CA PRO A 73 -3.36 2.80 12.11
C PRO A 73 -3.99 1.86 13.14
N GLU A 74 -3.42 1.72 14.34
CA GLU A 74 -3.98 0.81 15.35
C GLU A 74 -5.15 1.45 16.11
N SER A 75 -4.98 2.69 16.56
CA SER A 75 -6.01 3.37 17.37
C SER A 75 -7.00 4.21 16.55
N TYR A 76 -6.71 4.47 15.27
CA TYR A 76 -7.47 5.39 14.40
C TYR A 76 -7.59 6.82 14.97
N LEU A 77 -6.64 7.22 15.82
CA LEU A 77 -6.58 8.56 16.40
C LEU A 77 -5.57 9.43 15.66
N TRP A 78 -5.92 10.71 15.51
CA TRP A 78 -5.04 11.72 14.93
C TRP A 78 -4.18 12.37 16.02
N TYR A 79 -2.87 12.35 15.85
CA TYR A 79 -1.91 12.95 16.76
C TYR A 79 -1.16 14.09 16.08
N LEU A 80 -0.88 15.16 16.83
CA LEU A 80 -0.07 16.27 16.33
C LEU A 80 1.36 15.78 16.07
N PHE A 81 1.87 15.98 14.86
CA PHE A 81 3.20 15.54 14.46
C PHE A 81 4.29 16.44 15.04
N ALA A 82 4.49 16.35 16.34
CA ALA A 82 5.50 17.06 17.10
C ALA A 82 6.86 16.32 17.06
N LYS A 83 7.87 16.92 17.69
CA LYS A 83 9.23 16.32 17.80
C LYS A 83 9.21 14.96 18.50
N ASP A 84 8.33 14.78 19.48
CA ASP A 84 8.24 13.55 20.28
C ASP A 84 7.80 12.36 19.41
N ILE A 85 6.80 12.58 18.54
CA ILE A 85 6.33 11.55 17.58
C ILE A 85 7.41 11.23 16.55
N LYS A 86 8.19 12.22 16.09
CA LYS A 86 9.32 11.98 15.19
C LYS A 86 10.35 11.05 15.84
N HIS A 87 10.71 11.29 17.09
CA HIS A 87 11.67 10.45 17.82
C HIS A 87 11.15 9.02 18.04
N GLN A 88 9.86 8.86 18.32
CA GLN A 88 9.23 7.54 18.41
C GLN A 88 9.33 6.81 17.06
N LEU A 89 9.02 7.47 15.94
CA LEU A 89 9.14 6.90 14.60
C LEU A 89 10.59 6.60 14.16
N ASP A 90 11.58 7.30 14.71
CA ASP A 90 13.00 6.96 14.51
C ASP A 90 13.36 5.64 15.21
N THR A 91 12.66 5.31 16.31
CA THR A 91 12.93 4.13 17.15
C THR A 91 12.09 2.91 16.76
N SER A 92 10.81 3.12 16.42
CA SER A 92 9.85 2.06 16.06
C SER A 92 9.30 2.25 14.65
N LYS A 93 9.00 1.13 13.97
CA LYS A 93 8.48 1.14 12.59
C LYS A 93 7.09 1.80 12.47
N CYS A 94 6.27 1.69 13.52
CA CYS A 94 4.92 2.24 13.59
C CYS A 94 4.70 2.94 14.95
N LEU A 95 3.72 3.85 14.98
CA LEU A 95 3.23 4.43 16.22
C LEU A 95 2.33 3.39 16.90
N GLY A 96 2.65 3.02 18.14
CA GLY A 96 1.88 2.06 18.93
C GLY A 96 1.46 2.69 20.24
N PHE A 97 0.64 3.75 20.18
CA PHE A 97 0.24 4.50 21.37
C PHE A 97 -0.70 3.71 22.30
N SER A 98 -1.27 2.60 21.83
CA SER A 98 -2.23 1.79 22.58
C SER A 98 -1.62 0.98 23.74
N LYS A 99 -0.28 0.81 23.81
CA LYS A 99 0.35 0.06 24.91
C LYS A 99 0.81 0.93 26.09
N GLU A 100 1.09 2.21 25.88
CA GLU A 100 1.66 3.08 26.94
C GLU A 100 0.59 3.89 27.69
N LYS A 101 -0.62 4.05 27.13
CA LYS A 101 -1.65 4.92 27.73
C LYS A 101 -2.50 4.25 28.82
N SER A 102 -2.44 2.93 28.96
CA SER A 102 -3.14 2.20 30.03
C SER A 102 -2.57 2.46 31.42
N GLU A 103 -1.37 3.05 31.54
CA GLU A 103 -0.75 3.36 32.84
C GLU A 103 -0.84 4.85 33.23
N ILE A 104 -1.31 5.74 32.34
CA ILE A 104 -1.35 7.20 32.58
C ILE A 104 -2.79 7.72 32.80
N SER A 105 -3.82 6.89 32.57
CA SER A 105 -5.23 7.31 32.73
C SER A 105 -5.75 7.39 34.17
N GLU A 106 -4.95 7.09 35.20
CA GLU A 106 -5.36 7.29 36.61
C GLU A 106 -5.07 8.70 37.16
N LEU A 107 -4.39 9.58 36.42
CA LEU A 107 -4.03 10.92 36.89
C LEU A 107 -4.35 12.04 35.88
N SER A 108 -5.60 12.18 35.45
CA SER A 108 -6.22 13.48 35.13
C SER A 108 -7.66 13.33 34.67
N SER A 109 -8.56 13.14 35.63
CA SER A 109 -9.95 13.55 35.49
C SER A 109 -10.02 15.07 35.64
N ASN A 110 -10.12 15.79 34.50
CA ASN A 110 -10.84 17.06 34.38
C ASN A 110 -10.61 17.69 33.00
N ALA A 111 -11.61 17.62 32.11
CA ALA A 111 -12.13 18.79 31.38
C ALA A 111 -13.12 18.38 30.26
N MET A 112 -14.40 18.69 30.53
CA MET A 112 -15.39 19.29 29.64
C MET A 112 -15.52 18.85 28.17
N SER A 113 -16.61 18.14 27.88
CA SER A 113 -17.22 18.02 26.56
C SER A 113 -18.02 19.27 26.20
N PRO A 114 -18.01 19.78 24.94
CA PRO A 114 -19.04 20.68 24.46
C PRO A 114 -20.16 19.88 23.77
N SER A 115 -21.36 20.03 24.31
CA SER A 115 -22.63 19.60 23.72
C SER A 115 -23.14 20.63 22.71
N SER A 116 -23.86 20.16 21.69
CA SER A 116 -24.78 20.95 20.85
C SER A 116 -25.73 20.02 20.08
N PRO A 117 -26.90 20.50 19.64
CA PRO A 117 -28.18 19.82 19.87
C PRO A 117 -28.94 19.31 18.64
N GLY A 118 -29.73 18.26 18.87
CA GLY A 118 -31.09 17.95 18.39
C GLY A 118 -31.55 18.20 16.94
N GLY A 119 -32.16 17.16 16.33
CA GLY A 119 -33.15 17.33 15.25
C GLY A 119 -33.38 16.14 14.31
N SER A 120 -34.34 15.28 14.66
CA SER A 120 -35.25 14.45 13.82
C SER A 120 -34.78 13.66 12.56
N THR A 121 -34.96 12.34 12.69
CA THR A 121 -35.44 11.31 11.74
C THR A 121 -35.83 11.69 10.32
N GLU A 122 -35.33 10.92 9.34
CA GLU A 122 -36.10 10.35 8.21
C GLU A 122 -35.36 9.14 7.60
N GLN A 123 -36.12 8.08 7.33
CA GLN A 123 -35.69 6.81 6.72
C GLN A 123 -35.68 6.92 5.19
N GLU A 124 -34.80 6.16 4.53
CA GLU A 124 -35.05 5.24 3.40
C GLU A 124 -33.88 5.17 2.41
N GLY A 125 -33.62 3.98 1.87
CA GLY A 125 -32.79 3.79 0.67
C GLY A 125 -31.76 2.68 0.76
N SER A 126 -32.21 1.44 0.63
CA SER A 126 -31.38 0.26 0.36
C SER A 126 -30.67 0.34 -1.00
N THR A 127 -29.36 0.18 -1.04
CA THR A 127 -28.65 -0.50 -2.13
C THR A 127 -27.47 -1.25 -1.54
N ALA A 128 -27.44 -2.55 -1.81
CA ALA A 128 -26.39 -3.47 -1.41
C ALA A 128 -25.10 -3.15 -2.17
N ASP A 129 -24.08 -2.68 -1.46
CA ASP A 129 -22.70 -2.76 -1.92
C ASP A 129 -21.93 -3.59 -0.91
N ASN A 130 -21.56 -4.77 -1.39
CA ASN A 130 -20.80 -5.80 -0.70
C ASN A 130 -19.44 -5.20 -0.35
N ARG A 131 -19.29 -4.72 0.89
CA ARG A 131 -18.01 -4.23 1.41
C ARG A 131 -17.04 -5.39 1.41
N THR A 132 -16.03 -5.30 0.55
CA THR A 132 -14.77 -6.04 0.75
C THR A 132 -14.30 -5.71 2.15
N SER A 133 -14.38 -6.69 3.04
CA SER A 133 -13.72 -6.63 4.31
C SER A 133 -12.22 -6.60 4.03
N ASP A 134 -11.60 -5.42 4.14
CA ASP A 134 -10.18 -5.30 4.43
C ASP A 134 -9.98 -5.80 5.87
N SER A 135 -10.14 -7.10 6.05
CA SER A 135 -9.52 -7.81 7.15
C SER A 135 -8.06 -7.95 6.76
N ASP A 136 -7.18 -7.36 7.56
CA ASP A 136 -5.74 -7.64 7.58
C ASP A 136 -5.52 -9.12 7.95
N GLU A 137 -5.95 -10.04 7.09
CA GLU A 137 -5.50 -11.42 7.13
C GLU A 137 -4.04 -11.39 6.69
N ASP A 138 -3.15 -11.87 7.55
CA ASP A 138 -1.74 -12.07 7.22
C ASP A 138 -1.66 -12.68 5.81
N LEU A 139 -0.97 -11.99 4.88
CA LEU A 139 -0.82 -12.46 3.52
C LEU A 139 -0.23 -13.87 3.55
N ASP A 140 -1.05 -14.87 3.27
CA ASP A 140 -0.58 -16.26 3.20
C ASP A 140 0.36 -16.39 2.01
N LEU A 141 1.66 -16.44 2.32
CA LEU A 141 2.73 -16.48 1.35
C LEU A 141 2.71 -17.76 0.50
N ASP A 142 1.95 -18.79 0.91
CA ASP A 142 1.79 -20.03 0.12
C ASP A 142 0.73 -19.89 -0.98
N VAL A 143 -0.09 -18.84 -0.96
CA VAL A 143 -1.09 -18.59 -2.01
C VAL A 143 -0.39 -18.08 -3.29
N PRO A 144 -0.54 -18.76 -4.44
CA PRO A 144 0.06 -18.30 -5.69
C PRO A 144 -0.56 -16.98 -6.18
N VAL A 145 0.26 -16.16 -6.82
CA VAL A 145 -0.13 -14.82 -7.29
C VAL A 145 -1.34 -14.84 -8.24
N PHE A 146 -1.45 -15.84 -9.12
CA PHE A 146 -2.59 -15.99 -10.04
C PHE A 146 -3.90 -16.39 -9.35
N ALA A 147 -3.87 -16.77 -8.06
CA ALA A 147 -5.07 -17.06 -7.27
C ALA A 147 -5.63 -15.82 -6.56
N LEU A 148 -4.87 -14.73 -6.50
CA LEU A 148 -5.25 -13.48 -5.80
C LEU A 148 -6.20 -12.59 -6.62
N GLY A 149 -6.54 -12.97 -7.86
CA GLY A 149 -7.47 -12.21 -8.70
C GLY A 149 -6.96 -10.83 -9.12
N MET A 150 -5.64 -10.63 -9.12
CA MET A 150 -5.05 -9.34 -9.52
C MET A 150 -5.28 -9.07 -11.02
N PRO A 151 -5.81 -7.90 -11.40
CA PRO A 151 -6.01 -7.55 -12.80
C PRO A 151 -4.70 -7.58 -13.59
N GLY A 152 -4.72 -8.21 -14.78
CA GLY A 152 -3.57 -8.29 -15.68
C GLY A 152 -2.62 -9.47 -15.42
N ILE A 153 -2.91 -10.32 -14.43
CA ILE A 153 -2.20 -11.58 -14.21
C ILE A 153 -3.00 -12.72 -14.83
N LEU A 154 -2.34 -13.64 -15.54
CA LEU A 154 -3.03 -14.81 -16.10
C LEU A 154 -3.61 -15.66 -14.97
N THR A 155 -4.87 -16.08 -15.14
CA THR A 155 -5.46 -17.08 -14.26
C THR A 155 -4.78 -18.44 -14.44
N ARG A 156 -5.00 -19.37 -13.51
CA ARG A 156 -4.43 -20.72 -13.60
C ARG A 156 -4.77 -21.42 -14.92
N ASP A 157 -6.02 -21.35 -15.34
CA ASP A 157 -6.50 -22.08 -16.51
C ASP A 157 -5.99 -21.44 -17.81
N GLU A 158 -5.87 -20.11 -17.83
CA GLU A 158 -5.23 -19.37 -18.94
C GLU A 158 -3.74 -19.69 -19.02
N LEU A 159 -3.04 -19.76 -17.89
CA LEU A 159 -1.64 -20.11 -17.85
C LEU A 159 -1.40 -21.51 -18.43
N LEU A 160 -2.17 -22.50 -17.98
CA LEU A 160 -2.01 -23.90 -18.43
C LEU A 160 -2.43 -24.13 -19.89
N SER A 161 -3.28 -23.26 -20.44
CA SER A 161 -3.70 -23.35 -21.85
C SER A 161 -2.75 -22.63 -22.80
N GLN A 162 -2.12 -21.55 -22.35
CA GLN A 162 -1.27 -20.70 -23.20
C GLN A 162 0.22 -21.00 -23.07
N VAL A 163 0.64 -21.60 -21.95
CA VAL A 163 2.06 -21.79 -21.64
C VAL A 163 2.37 -23.23 -21.26
N ASP A 164 3.39 -23.77 -21.93
CA ASP A 164 4.06 -24.99 -21.47
C ASP A 164 5.13 -24.64 -20.42
N LEU A 165 4.81 -24.92 -19.15
CA LEU A 165 5.72 -24.67 -18.04
C LEU A 165 6.97 -25.57 -18.09
N ASP A 166 6.94 -26.70 -18.80
CA ASP A 166 8.05 -27.65 -18.88
C ASP A 166 9.22 -27.10 -19.72
N GLU A 167 8.94 -26.16 -20.62
CA GLU A 167 9.89 -25.53 -21.54
C GLU A 167 10.54 -24.25 -20.98
N VAL A 168 10.10 -23.78 -19.81
CA VAL A 168 10.64 -22.57 -19.18
C VAL A 168 12.13 -22.74 -18.88
N ILE A 169 12.96 -21.80 -19.34
CA ILE A 169 14.39 -21.82 -19.13
C ILE A 169 14.74 -21.27 -17.75
N ILE A 170 15.45 -22.06 -16.97
CA ILE A 170 15.94 -21.72 -15.64
C ILE A 170 17.48 -21.77 -15.60
N GLU A 171 18.08 -20.98 -14.72
CA GLU A 171 19.51 -20.97 -14.46
C GLU A 171 19.78 -21.34 -12.99
N VAL A 172 20.54 -22.41 -12.78
CA VAL A 172 20.96 -22.91 -11.45
C VAL A 172 22.48 -23.03 -11.47
N ASP A 173 23.20 -22.36 -10.58
CA ASP A 173 24.68 -22.39 -10.52
C ASP A 173 25.38 -22.15 -11.88
N ASN A 174 24.85 -21.21 -12.66
CA ASN A 174 25.26 -20.87 -14.03
C ASN A 174 25.01 -21.96 -15.09
N LEU A 175 24.30 -23.04 -14.75
CA LEU A 175 23.80 -24.02 -15.70
C LEU A 175 22.39 -23.66 -16.14
N ARG A 176 22.19 -23.51 -17.46
CA ARG A 176 20.86 -23.29 -18.04
C ARG A 176 20.22 -24.62 -18.39
N THR A 177 19.01 -24.83 -17.89
CA THR A 177 18.23 -26.03 -18.16
C THR A 177 16.75 -25.70 -18.26
N LYS A 178 15.94 -26.66 -18.69
CA LYS A 178 14.48 -26.55 -18.70
C LYS A 178 13.92 -26.84 -17.31
N ALA A 179 12.80 -26.23 -16.95
CA ALA A 179 12.12 -26.48 -15.69
C ALA A 179 11.76 -27.96 -15.50
N SER A 180 11.41 -28.66 -16.59
CA SER A 180 11.15 -30.10 -16.61
C SER A 180 12.32 -30.97 -16.12
N CYS A 181 13.56 -30.47 -16.17
CA CYS A 181 14.74 -31.19 -15.68
C CYS A 181 14.92 -31.10 -14.16
N LEU A 182 14.13 -30.29 -13.44
CA LEU A 182 14.21 -30.21 -12.00
C LEU A 182 13.72 -31.51 -11.33
N ILE A 183 14.48 -31.96 -10.33
CA ILE A 183 14.11 -33.12 -9.53
C ILE A 183 12.79 -32.83 -8.82
N GLY A 184 11.80 -33.69 -9.00
CA GLY A 184 10.48 -33.52 -8.39
C GLY A 184 9.55 -32.54 -9.12
N TRP A 185 9.94 -32.00 -10.28
CA TRP A 185 9.12 -31.07 -11.07
C TRP A 185 7.70 -31.62 -11.33
N GLN A 186 7.61 -32.85 -11.84
CA GLN A 186 6.32 -33.46 -12.18
C GLN A 186 5.44 -33.73 -10.95
N ARG A 187 6.03 -33.84 -9.75
CA ARG A 187 5.31 -34.04 -8.48
C ARG A 187 4.99 -32.72 -7.75
N SER A 188 5.55 -31.60 -8.22
CA SER A 188 5.42 -30.29 -7.58
C SER A 188 4.02 -29.71 -7.76
N ASN A 189 3.52 -29.01 -6.74
CA ASN A 189 2.14 -28.51 -6.69
C ASN A 189 2.04 -27.07 -7.19
N ILE A 190 1.45 -26.86 -8.37
CA ILE A 190 1.24 -25.51 -8.92
C ILE A 190 0.44 -24.57 -7.99
N ASN A 191 -0.40 -25.10 -7.10
CA ASN A 191 -1.23 -24.31 -6.18
C ASN A 191 -0.53 -23.83 -4.92
N SER A 192 0.75 -24.14 -4.76
CA SER A 192 1.54 -23.76 -3.59
C SER A 192 2.72 -22.92 -4.07
N ASN A 193 2.79 -21.67 -3.62
CA ASN A 193 3.87 -20.74 -3.92
C ASN A 193 5.19 -21.17 -3.25
N LEU A 194 5.13 -22.00 -2.20
CA LEU A 194 6.30 -22.64 -1.59
C LEU A 194 6.90 -23.76 -2.46
N SER A 195 6.18 -24.20 -3.49
CA SER A 195 6.70 -25.19 -4.44
C SER A 195 7.41 -24.52 -5.62
N VAL A 196 8.43 -25.18 -6.17
CA VAL A 196 9.16 -24.64 -7.33
C VAL A 196 8.26 -24.46 -8.56
N LYS A 197 7.29 -25.36 -8.78
CA LYS A 197 6.33 -25.24 -9.89
C LYS A 197 5.35 -24.09 -9.68
N GLY A 198 4.82 -23.91 -8.47
CA GLY A 198 3.93 -22.80 -8.16
C GLY A 198 4.64 -21.44 -8.23
N PHE A 199 5.88 -21.36 -7.74
CA PHE A 199 6.71 -20.16 -7.86
C PHE A 199 6.98 -19.78 -9.32
N ILE A 200 7.45 -20.74 -10.13
CA ILE A 200 7.70 -20.50 -11.57
C ILE A 200 6.39 -20.14 -12.28
N ALA A 201 5.29 -20.84 -11.99
CA ALA A 201 3.98 -20.55 -12.56
C ALA A 201 3.51 -19.13 -12.21
N GLY A 202 3.70 -18.67 -10.97
CA GLY A 202 3.38 -17.31 -10.54
C GLY A 202 4.17 -16.25 -11.29
N LEU A 203 5.49 -16.46 -11.46
CA LEU A 203 6.33 -15.57 -12.27
C LEU A 203 5.86 -15.51 -13.71
N VAL A 204 5.62 -16.66 -14.33
CA VAL A 204 5.17 -16.73 -15.73
C VAL A 204 3.79 -16.10 -15.91
N ALA A 205 2.86 -16.31 -14.98
CA ALA A 205 1.53 -15.68 -15.01
C ALA A 205 1.59 -14.16 -14.92
N THR A 206 2.58 -13.62 -14.21
CA THR A 206 2.79 -12.18 -14.04
C THR A 206 3.43 -11.54 -15.27
N VAL A 207 4.37 -12.24 -15.91
CA VAL A 207 5.10 -11.72 -17.06
C VAL A 207 4.30 -11.91 -18.37
N GLY A 208 3.56 -13.01 -18.45
CA GLY A 208 2.77 -13.38 -19.62
C GLY A 208 3.54 -14.18 -20.68
N PRO A 209 2.82 -14.79 -21.63
CA PRO A 209 3.38 -15.74 -22.60
C PRO A 209 4.37 -15.11 -23.59
N ASP A 210 4.15 -13.86 -23.99
CA ASP A 210 4.96 -13.17 -25.03
C ASP A 210 6.44 -13.02 -24.64
N MET A 211 6.72 -13.00 -23.34
CA MET A 211 8.04 -12.71 -22.78
C MET A 211 8.82 -13.98 -22.42
N LEU A 212 8.21 -15.17 -22.50
CA LEU A 212 8.86 -16.43 -22.14
C LEU A 212 10.11 -16.74 -22.95
N SER A 213 10.11 -16.40 -24.24
CA SER A 213 11.27 -16.59 -25.13
C SER A 213 12.47 -15.69 -24.78
N LYS A 214 12.26 -14.66 -23.95
CA LYS A 214 13.25 -13.62 -23.62
C LYS A 214 13.74 -13.68 -22.17
N ILE A 215 13.20 -14.61 -21.37
CA ILE A 215 13.43 -14.65 -19.92
C ILE A 215 14.17 -15.92 -19.55
N VAL A 216 15.06 -15.77 -18.57
CA VAL A 216 15.71 -16.87 -17.86
C VAL A 216 15.45 -16.65 -16.37
N ILE A 217 14.86 -17.64 -15.72
CA ILE A 217 14.58 -17.56 -14.27
C ILE A 217 15.81 -18.07 -13.53
N LYS A 218 16.50 -17.17 -12.82
CA LYS A 218 17.66 -17.53 -12.00
C LYS A 218 17.21 -18.00 -10.62
N LEU A 219 17.45 -19.26 -10.31
CA LEU A 219 17.23 -19.83 -8.97
C LEU A 219 18.53 -19.67 -8.18
N ARG A 220 18.44 -19.11 -6.97
CA ARG A 220 19.58 -18.84 -6.09
C ARG A 220 19.52 -19.72 -4.85
#